data_AF-A0A3E0VRM0-F1
#
_entry.id   AF-A0A3E0VRM0-F1
#
_cell.length_a   1.000
_cell.length_b   1.000
_cell.length_c   1.000
_cell.angle_alpha   90.00
_cell.angle_beta   90.00
_cell.angle_gamma   90.00
#
_symmetry.space_group_name_H-M   'P 1'
#
loop_
_entity.id
_entity.type
_entity.pdbx_description
1 polymer ?
#
loop_
_entity_poly.entity_id
_entity_poly.type
_entity_poly.pdbx_seq_one_letter_code
_entity_poly.pdbx_strand_id
1 'polypeptide(L)'
;MPLLREHATEAVDPAAAKRLGAALAGIHSASPGERATAASPPTGRSRTARDASLSVDGVELTVPTAVRDAVLDLLQRFADGESVVVGSTDALLTTSQAAALIGISATYLLRLANEGRIPVEYRGTHRRFRLADAMTYLQSSRPAK
;
A
#
# COMPACT_ATOMS: atom_id res chain seq x y z
N MET A 1 -14.59 -8.69 17.82
CA MET A 1 -13.27 -8.99 17.24
C MET A 1 -13.18 -8.22 15.93
N PRO A 2 -12.42 -7.12 15.84
CA PRO A 2 -12.32 -6.40 14.58
C PRO A 2 -11.57 -7.30 13.61
N LEU A 3 -12.29 -7.78 12.61
CA LEU A 3 -11.71 -8.42 11.45
C LEU A 3 -10.74 -7.42 10.84
N LEU A 4 -9.54 -7.88 10.53
CA LEU A 4 -8.60 -7.17 9.68
C LEU A 4 -9.39 -6.55 8.52
N ARG A 5 -9.37 -5.23 8.37
CA ARG A 5 -9.82 -4.57 7.13
C ARG A 5 -8.72 -4.77 6.09
N GLU A 6 -8.50 -6.04 5.73
CA GLU A 6 -7.66 -6.43 4.61
C GLU A 6 -8.51 -6.21 3.36
N HIS A 7 -8.11 -5.23 2.55
CA HIS A 7 -8.61 -5.08 1.19
C HIS A 7 -7.57 -5.71 0.27
N ALA A 8 -7.83 -6.95 -0.12
CA ALA A 8 -7.12 -7.59 -1.22
C ALA A 8 -7.92 -7.31 -2.49
N THR A 9 -7.30 -6.66 -3.46
CA THR A 9 -7.88 -6.49 -4.79
C THR A 9 -7.14 -7.44 -5.72
N GLU A 10 -7.89 -8.30 -6.41
CA GLU A 10 -7.34 -9.12 -7.48
C GLU A 10 -6.75 -8.22 -8.58
N ALA A 11 -5.91 -8.80 -9.45
CA ALA A 11 -5.35 -8.08 -10.58
C ALA A 11 -6.48 -7.34 -11.34
N VAL A 12 -6.32 -6.02 -11.44
CA VAL A 12 -7.27 -5.16 -12.13
C VAL A 12 -7.36 -5.59 -13.60
N ASP A 13 -8.57 -5.57 -14.17
CA ASP A 13 -8.78 -5.88 -15.59
C ASP A 13 -7.74 -5.15 -16.47
N PRO A 14 -7.10 -5.84 -17.42
CA PRO A 14 -5.98 -5.29 -18.20
C PRO A 14 -6.33 -3.98 -18.94
N ALA A 15 -7.59 -3.77 -19.33
CA ALA A 15 -7.99 -2.51 -19.94
C ALA A 15 -8.08 -1.37 -18.90
N ALA A 16 -8.51 -1.65 -17.68
CA ALA A 16 -8.48 -0.69 -16.57
C ALA A 16 -7.05 -0.38 -16.10
N ALA A 17 -6.18 -1.40 -16.01
CA ALA A 17 -4.75 -1.22 -15.72
C ALA A 17 -4.07 -0.28 -16.74
N LYS A 18 -4.32 -0.50 -18.04
CA LYS A 18 -3.81 0.37 -19.12
C LYS A 18 -4.31 1.82 -19.02
N ARG A 19 -5.57 2.04 -18.62
CA ARG A 19 -6.12 3.40 -18.40
C ARG A 19 -5.45 4.09 -17.21
N LEU A 20 -5.22 3.37 -16.11
CA LEU A 20 -4.50 3.88 -14.95
C LEU A 20 -3.06 4.27 -15.32
N GLY A 21 -2.33 3.41 -16.04
CA GLY A 21 -0.98 3.71 -16.51
C GLY A 21 -0.92 4.97 -17.38
N ALA A 22 -1.85 5.12 -18.33
CA ALA A 22 -1.94 6.32 -19.17
C ALA A 22 -2.24 7.59 -18.36
N ALA A 23 -3.12 7.52 -17.36
CA ALA A 23 -3.44 8.64 -16.48
C ALA A 23 -2.24 9.05 -15.60
N LEU A 24 -1.52 8.07 -15.03
CA LEU A 24 -0.33 8.29 -14.21
C LEU A 24 0.84 8.89 -15.02
N ALA A 25 1.02 8.46 -16.28
CA ALA A 25 1.98 9.08 -17.19
C ALA A 25 1.64 10.55 -17.47
N GLY A 26 0.34 10.89 -17.54
CA GLY A 26 -0.15 12.27 -17.65
C GLY A 26 0.20 13.15 -16.44
N ILE A 27 0.21 12.60 -15.23
CA ILE A 27 0.58 13.34 -14.00
C ILE A 27 2.08 13.68 -14.00
N HIS A 28 2.92 12.77 -14.48
CA HIS A 28 4.38 12.98 -14.54
C HIS A 28 4.83 13.83 -15.74
N SER A 29 4.05 13.85 -16.83
CA SER A 29 4.31 14.67 -18.02
C SER A 29 3.66 16.05 -17.98
N ALA A 30 2.73 16.28 -17.05
CA ALA A 30 2.20 17.62 -16.76
C ALA A 30 3.28 18.47 -16.10
N SER A 31 4.09 19.14 -16.94
CA SER A 31 4.91 20.26 -16.52
C SER A 31 4.04 21.29 -15.78
N PRO A 32 4.48 21.92 -14.66
CA PRO A 32 3.67 22.82 -13.82
C PRO A 32 3.24 24.16 -14.47
N GLY A 33 3.04 24.21 -15.79
CA GLY A 33 3.06 25.44 -16.57
C GLY A 33 1.79 25.85 -17.30
N GLU A 34 0.67 25.10 -17.28
CA GLU A 34 -0.42 25.48 -18.21
C GLU A 34 -1.83 24.97 -17.88
N ARG A 35 -2.34 25.23 -16.67
CA ARG A 35 -3.80 25.30 -16.45
C ARG A 35 -4.16 26.43 -15.49
N ALA A 36 -4.23 27.63 -16.02
CA ALA A 36 -4.84 28.77 -15.34
C ALA A 36 -5.62 29.63 -16.33
N THR A 37 -6.87 29.25 -16.60
CA THR A 37 -7.96 30.21 -16.87
C THR A 37 -9.30 29.50 -16.72
N ALA A 38 -9.89 29.56 -15.52
CA ALA A 38 -11.23 30.08 -15.28
C ALA A 38 -11.73 29.74 -13.85
N ALA A 39 -12.23 30.78 -13.18
CA ALA A 39 -12.95 30.84 -11.91
C ALA A 39 -12.14 30.89 -10.59
N SER A 40 -12.43 31.93 -9.81
CA SER A 40 -11.74 32.44 -8.60
C SER A 40 -12.55 32.09 -7.32
N PRO A 41 -12.12 32.44 -6.09
CA PRO A 41 -11.65 31.52 -5.04
C PRO A 41 -12.66 31.32 -3.88
N PRO A 42 -12.28 30.53 -2.84
CA PRO A 42 -12.30 31.11 -1.51
C PRO A 42 -10.94 31.14 -0.82
N THR A 43 -10.79 32.27 -0.15
CA THR A 43 -9.75 32.80 0.72
C THR A 43 -9.24 31.83 1.78
N GLY A 44 -7.91 31.78 1.91
CA GLY A 44 -7.24 31.67 3.21
C GLY A 44 -7.16 30.28 3.83
N ARG A 45 -6.09 29.54 3.49
CA ARG A 45 -5.22 28.95 4.51
C ARG A 45 -3.88 28.51 3.93
N SER A 46 -2.89 28.60 4.81
CA SER A 46 -1.46 28.40 4.67
C SER A 46 -1.03 27.43 3.56
N ARG A 47 -0.07 27.89 2.76
CA ARG A 47 0.73 27.13 1.79
C ARG A 47 1.71 26.21 2.55
N THR A 48 1.20 25.38 3.46
CA THR A 48 1.97 24.32 4.12
C THR A 48 2.15 23.20 3.10
N ALA A 49 3.37 23.10 2.54
CA ALA A 49 3.91 21.93 1.86
C ALA A 49 2.92 21.06 1.05
N ARG A 50 2.37 21.61 -0.04
CA ARG A 50 1.67 20.90 -1.14
C ARG A 50 0.93 19.62 -0.74
N ASP A 51 -0.11 19.77 0.07
CA ASP A 51 -1.13 18.73 0.18
C ASP A 51 -1.76 18.50 -1.20
N ALA A 52 -2.02 17.24 -1.55
CA ALA A 52 -2.68 16.87 -2.80
C ALA A 52 -4.19 16.69 -2.56
N SER A 53 -5.01 16.93 -3.59
CA SER A 53 -6.41 16.55 -3.54
C SER A 53 -6.65 15.20 -4.24
N LEU A 54 -7.41 14.32 -3.60
CA LEU A 54 -7.91 13.07 -4.16
C LEU A 54 -9.42 13.16 -4.22
N SER A 55 -10.04 12.86 -5.36
CA SER A 55 -11.49 12.78 -5.48
C SER A 55 -11.94 11.32 -5.58
N VAL A 56 -12.76 10.87 -4.65
CA VAL A 56 -13.34 9.52 -4.61
C VAL A 56 -14.85 9.66 -4.53
N ASP A 57 -15.57 9.12 -5.52
CA ASP A 57 -17.04 9.22 -5.63
C ASP A 57 -17.59 10.66 -5.49
N GLY A 58 -16.83 11.64 -6.02
CA GLY A 58 -17.19 13.06 -5.96
C GLY A 58 -16.85 13.75 -4.64
N VAL A 59 -16.28 13.04 -3.67
CA VAL A 59 -15.78 13.62 -2.41
C VAL A 59 -14.31 14.00 -2.59
N GLU A 60 -13.99 15.28 -2.41
CA GLU A 60 -12.62 15.77 -2.45
C GLU A 60 -11.95 15.67 -1.07
N LEU A 61 -10.80 14.99 -1.02
CA LEU A 61 -10.00 14.72 0.16
C LEU A 61 -8.65 15.42 0.03
N THR A 62 -8.33 16.31 0.95
CA THR A 62 -6.97 16.87 1.07
C THR A 62 -6.09 15.87 1.81
N VAL A 63 -5.04 15.40 1.15
CA VAL A 63 -4.12 14.39 1.69
C VAL A 63 -2.68 14.90 1.75
N PRO A 64 -1.91 14.51 2.78
CA PRO A 64 -0.48 14.79 2.83
C PRO A 64 0.28 14.18 1.65
N THR A 65 1.43 14.76 1.30
CA THR A 65 2.28 14.27 0.20
C THR A 65 2.65 12.79 0.36
N ALA A 66 2.94 12.33 1.58
CA ALA A 66 3.27 10.91 1.84
C ALA A 66 2.11 9.96 1.48
N VAL A 67 0.86 10.36 1.71
CA VAL A 67 -0.32 9.56 1.35
C VAL A 67 -0.52 9.56 -0.16
N ARG A 68 -0.36 10.71 -0.80
CA ARG A 68 -0.41 10.84 -2.26
C ARG A 68 0.62 9.91 -2.92
N ASP A 69 1.87 9.93 -2.46
CA ASP A 69 2.93 9.12 -3.04
C ASP A 69 2.68 7.61 -2.84
N ALA A 70 2.14 7.21 -1.68
CA ALA A 70 1.72 5.84 -1.43
C ALA A 70 0.57 5.39 -2.35
N VAL A 71 -0.42 6.26 -2.60
CA VAL A 71 -1.52 5.98 -3.53
C VAL A 71 -1.01 5.89 -4.97
N LEU A 72 -0.08 6.75 -5.38
CA LEU A 72 0.53 6.68 -6.72
C LEU A 72 1.30 5.37 -6.92
N ASP A 73 2.10 4.95 -5.94
CA ASP A 73 2.81 3.65 -5.98
C ASP A 73 1.82 2.49 -6.09
N LEU A 74 0.75 2.50 -5.29
CA LEU A 74 -0.31 1.50 -5.34
C LEU A 74 -0.97 1.42 -6.73
N LEU A 75 -1.35 2.58 -7.29
CA LEU A 75 -1.99 2.65 -8.61
C LEU A 75 -1.04 2.20 -9.72
N GLN A 76 0.25 2.47 -9.59
CA GLN A 76 1.25 2.05 -10.57
C GLN A 76 1.42 0.53 -10.59
N ARG A 77 1.49 -0.12 -9.43
CA ARG A 77 1.50 -1.60 -9.35
C ARG A 77 0.26 -2.22 -9.99
N PHE A 78 -0.91 -1.63 -9.78
CA PHE A 78 -2.13 -2.07 -10.49
C PHE A 78 -2.05 -1.83 -12.00
N ALA A 79 -1.45 -0.73 -12.44
CA ALA A 79 -1.23 -0.46 -13.87
C ALA A 79 -0.29 -1.49 -14.52
N ASP A 80 0.67 -2.01 -13.76
CA ASP A 80 1.59 -3.08 -14.16
C ASP A 80 0.95 -4.48 -14.13
N GLY A 81 -0.32 -4.59 -13.69
CA GLY A 81 -1.05 -5.85 -13.60
C GLY A 81 -0.68 -6.68 -12.36
N GLU A 82 -0.02 -6.08 -11.37
CA GLU A 82 0.33 -6.76 -10.13
C GLU A 82 -0.90 -6.87 -9.20
N SER A 83 -1.00 -8.00 -8.50
CA SER A 83 -1.92 -8.14 -7.36
C SER A 83 -1.32 -7.46 -6.13
N VAL A 84 -2.09 -6.57 -5.49
CA VAL A 84 -1.61 -5.82 -4.33
C VAL A 84 -2.43 -6.11 -3.08
N VAL A 85 -1.74 -6.30 -1.96
CA VAL A 85 -2.34 -6.46 -0.64
C VAL A 85 -2.06 -5.21 0.19
N VAL A 86 -3.12 -4.56 0.67
CA VAL A 86 -3.02 -3.41 1.58
C VAL A 86 -3.52 -3.82 2.97
N GLY A 87 -2.69 -3.59 3.98
CA GLY A 87 -2.99 -3.91 5.37
C GLY A 87 -2.40 -2.89 6.33
N SER A 88 -2.96 -2.82 7.54
CA SER A 88 -2.37 -2.02 8.63
C SER A 88 -1.08 -2.66 9.11
N THR A 89 -0.08 -1.87 9.50
CA THR A 89 1.18 -2.35 10.07
C THR A 89 0.98 -3.14 11.36
N ASP A 90 -0.05 -2.82 12.13
CA ASP A 90 -0.42 -3.51 13.37
C ASP A 90 -1.30 -4.76 13.14
N ALA A 91 -1.53 -5.12 11.87
CA ALA A 91 -2.25 -6.32 11.50
C ALA A 91 -1.55 -7.58 12.04
N LEU A 92 -2.32 -8.40 12.75
CA LEU A 92 -1.90 -9.73 13.20
C LEU A 92 -2.33 -10.79 12.20
N LEU A 93 -1.36 -11.27 11.44
CA LEU A 93 -1.52 -12.28 10.40
C LEU A 93 -1.51 -13.69 10.98
N THR A 94 -2.31 -14.58 10.41
CA THR A 94 -2.15 -16.03 10.60
C THR A 94 -0.83 -16.51 9.98
N THR A 95 -0.36 -17.69 10.38
CA THR A 95 0.86 -18.30 9.79
C THR A 95 0.75 -18.41 8.27
N SER A 96 -0.40 -18.82 7.73
CA SER A 96 -0.61 -18.94 6.29
C SER A 96 -0.57 -17.58 5.59
N GLN A 97 -1.25 -16.56 6.13
CA GLN A 97 -1.22 -15.20 5.59
C GLN A 97 0.19 -14.61 5.58
N ALA A 98 0.91 -14.69 6.70
CA ALA A 98 2.27 -14.17 6.80
C ALA A 98 3.24 -14.89 5.85
N ALA A 99 3.09 -16.22 5.70
CA ALA A 99 3.94 -17.01 4.82
C ALA A 99 3.69 -16.68 3.34
N ALA A 100 2.42 -16.54 2.95
CA ALA A 100 2.04 -16.09 1.63
C ALA A 100 2.57 -14.68 1.33
N LEU A 101 2.49 -13.77 2.31
CA LEU A 101 2.92 -12.38 2.17
C LEU A 101 4.43 -12.25 1.91
N ILE A 102 5.27 -13.07 2.56
CA ILE A 102 6.74 -13.03 2.35
C ILE A 102 7.25 -14.07 1.35
N GLY A 103 6.35 -14.79 0.68
CA GLY A 103 6.68 -15.72 -0.40
C GLY A 103 7.39 -16.99 0.05
N ILE A 104 7.09 -17.52 1.24
CA ILE A 104 7.67 -18.77 1.76
C ILE A 104 6.59 -19.78 2.15
N SER A 105 6.98 -21.03 2.41
CA SER A 105 6.04 -22.02 2.94
C SER A 105 5.68 -21.74 4.41
N ALA A 106 4.44 -22.04 4.80
CA ALA A 106 3.98 -21.87 6.17
C ALA A 106 4.77 -22.72 7.18
N THR A 107 5.22 -23.91 6.75
CA THR A 107 6.10 -24.77 7.57
C THR A 107 7.48 -24.14 7.77
N TYR A 108 8.04 -23.49 6.74
CA TYR A 108 9.30 -22.76 6.86
C TYR A 108 9.17 -21.53 7.76
N LEU A 109 8.08 -20.74 7.61
CA LEU A 109 7.80 -19.63 8.52
C LEU A 109 7.73 -20.09 9.98
N LEU A 110 7.06 -21.21 10.22
CA LEU A 110 6.92 -21.78 11.57
C LEU A 110 8.28 -22.17 12.17
N ARG A 111 9.17 -22.71 11.33
CA ARG A 111 10.55 -23.03 11.72
C ARG A 111 11.32 -21.78 12.10
N LEU A 112 11.24 -20.71 11.29
CA LEU A 112 11.89 -19.43 11.59
C LEU A 112 11.38 -18.82 12.90
N ALA A 113 10.08 -18.93 13.17
CA ALA A 113 9.49 -18.48 14.42
C ALA A 113 10.01 -19.29 15.63
N ASN A 114 10.09 -20.61 15.50
CA ASN A 114 10.64 -21.48 16.55
C ASN A 114 12.15 -21.23 16.79
N GLU A 115 12.89 -20.87 15.74
CA GLU A 115 14.31 -20.47 15.80
C GLU A 115 14.51 -19.03 16.34
N GLY A 116 13.42 -18.30 16.63
CA GLY A 116 13.47 -16.92 17.12
C GLY A 116 13.90 -15.89 16.07
N ARG A 117 13.93 -16.27 14.79
CA ARG A 117 14.35 -15.39 13.69
C ARG A 117 13.27 -14.42 13.23
N ILE A 118 12.01 -14.74 13.48
CA ILE A 118 10.85 -13.88 13.23
C ILE A 118 10.02 -13.84 14.51
N PRO A 119 9.70 -12.64 15.04
CA PRO A 119 8.81 -12.51 16.18
C PRO A 119 7.45 -13.16 15.94
N VAL A 120 6.94 -13.85 16.95
CA VAL A 120 5.61 -14.48 16.94
C VAL A 120 4.88 -14.16 18.24
N GLU A 121 3.64 -13.72 18.11
CA GLU A 121 2.74 -13.49 19.23
C GLU A 121 1.71 -14.62 19.32
N TYR A 122 1.14 -14.80 20.51
CA TYR A 122 0.06 -15.76 20.73
C TYR A 122 -1.23 -15.02 21.09
N ARG A 123 -2.31 -15.33 20.37
CA ARG A 123 -3.67 -14.92 20.72
C ARG A 123 -4.43 -16.18 21.15
N GLY A 124 -4.42 -16.43 22.46
CA GLY A 124 -4.78 -17.74 23.00
C GLY A 124 -3.76 -18.79 22.57
N THR A 125 -4.23 -19.90 22.00
CA THR A 125 -3.36 -20.99 21.52
C THR A 125 -2.81 -20.74 20.11
N HIS A 126 -3.33 -19.75 19.39
CA HIS A 126 -2.96 -19.52 17.99
C HIS A 126 -1.83 -18.51 17.84
N ARG A 127 -0.85 -18.88 17.01
CA ARG A 127 0.25 -18.01 16.58
C ARG A 127 -0.25 -16.89 15.69
N ARG A 128 0.33 -15.71 15.85
CA ARG A 128 0.09 -14.51 15.06
C ARG A 128 1.40 -13.81 14.77
N PHE A 129 1.51 -13.26 13.57
CA PHE A 129 2.68 -12.56 13.09
C PHE A 129 2.28 -11.13 12.78
N ARG A 130 3.02 -10.13 13.27
CA ARG A 130 2.78 -8.76 12.83
C ARG A 130 3.21 -8.61 11.37
N LEU A 131 2.43 -7.87 10.59
CA LEU A 131 2.80 -7.54 9.22
C LEU A 131 4.18 -6.87 9.16
N ALA A 132 4.44 -5.93 10.08
CA ALA A 132 5.71 -5.23 10.18
C ALA A 132 6.90 -6.20 10.33
N ASP A 133 6.81 -7.16 11.27
CA ASP A 133 7.88 -8.12 11.54
C ASP A 133 8.17 -9.04 10.35
N ALA A 134 7.10 -9.49 9.66
CA ALA A 134 7.23 -10.29 8.45
C ALA A 134 7.93 -9.51 7.33
N MET A 135 7.56 -8.24 7.12
CA MET A 135 8.18 -7.37 6.12
C MET A 135 9.65 -7.05 6.46
N THR A 136 9.97 -6.82 7.73
CA THR A 136 11.36 -6.62 8.19
C THR A 136 12.22 -7.85 7.90
N TYR A 137 11.70 -9.05 8.17
CA TYR A 137 12.41 -10.28 7.80
C TYR A 137 12.66 -10.37 6.30
N LEU A 138 11.63 -10.13 5.48
CA LEU A 138 11.76 -10.17 4.02
C LEU A 138 12.85 -9.21 3.53
N GLN A 139 12.86 -7.98 4.04
CA GLN A 139 13.86 -6.97 3.69
C GLN A 139 15.27 -7.39 4.11
N SER A 140 15.45 -7.94 5.32
CA SER A 140 16.75 -8.43 5.79
C SER A 140 17.26 -9.65 5.02
N SER A 141 16.34 -10.45 4.46
CA SER A 141 16.66 -11.67 3.71
C SER A 141 16.96 -11.43 2.23
N ARG A 142 16.59 -10.27 1.67
CA ARG A 142 16.95 -9.92 0.30
C ARG A 142 18.45 -9.59 0.27
N PRO A 143 19.26 -10.26 -0.57
CA PRO A 143 20.63 -9.82 -0.79
C PRO A 143 20.60 -8.40 -1.36
N ALA A 144 21.41 -7.50 -0.79
CA ALA A 144 21.59 -6.16 -1.33
C ALA A 144 22.05 -6.30 -2.79
N LYS A 145 21.25 -5.78 -3.72
CA LYS A 145 21.58 -5.73 -5.14
C LYS A 145 22.30 -4.45 -5.47
#